data_AF-A0A547PJS6-F1
#
_entry.id   AF-A0A547PJS6-F1
#
_cell.length_a   1.000
_cell.length_b   1.000
_cell.length_c   1.000
_cell.angle_alpha   90.00
_cell.angle_beta   90.00
_cell.angle_gamma   90.00
#
_symmetry.space_group_name_H-M   'P 1'
#
loop_
_entity.id
_entity.type
_entity.pdbx_description
1 polymer ?
#
loop_
_entity_poly.entity_id
_entity_poly.type
_entity_poly.pdbx_seq_one_letter_code
_entity_poly.pdbx_strand_id
1 'polypeptide(L)'
;MLVISASQHQYVKAKLWSPNSGPVPPLISISAAAMLPAFPAVQLCAQHFHLSSVGQTNEAAIDQKAELANRREMETIATIAMNAGLAVQNYAEWRGGGPSLPSRIADQFGPGFSRKSVRFSALILASAFVAILSAGGLIFNAGWLIAIVSTALIANAVSQLAVSAFYRKIQPGTASGILVMAPSAAWALSSTNNQLGWLVYFLGPALSVPTLVLLWLAARRVAR
;
A
#
# COMPACT_ATOMS: atom_id res chain seq x y z
N MET A 1 10.87 19.21 -52.67
CA MET A 1 11.77 18.74 -51.61
C MET A 1 11.99 19.88 -50.63
N LEU A 2 11.35 19.82 -49.46
CA LEU A 2 11.79 20.41 -48.19
C LEU A 2 10.88 19.84 -47.10
N VAL A 3 11.52 19.14 -46.16
CA VAL A 3 10.97 18.58 -44.92
C VAL A 3 11.24 19.60 -43.81
N ILE A 4 10.31 19.76 -42.86
CA ILE A 4 10.38 20.16 -41.41
C ILE A 4 8.89 20.18 -40.96
N SER A 5 8.32 19.29 -40.13
CA SER A 5 8.49 18.97 -38.69
C SER A 5 8.17 20.11 -37.70
N ALA A 6 7.02 20.01 -37.02
CA ALA A 6 6.66 20.56 -35.68
C ALA A 6 5.12 20.46 -35.52
N SER A 7 4.58 19.50 -34.77
CA SER A 7 4.24 19.58 -33.34
C SER A 7 3.04 20.50 -33.01
N GLN A 8 2.15 19.98 -32.15
CA GLN A 8 0.97 20.59 -31.51
C GLN A 8 -0.38 20.50 -32.24
N HIS A 9 -1.19 19.51 -31.84
CA HIS A 9 -2.62 19.74 -31.67
C HIS A 9 -3.04 19.35 -30.24
N GLN A 10 -3.07 20.38 -29.40
CA GLN A 10 -3.85 20.43 -28.17
C GLN A 10 -5.33 20.20 -28.53
N TYR A 11 -5.91 19.09 -28.09
CA TYR A 11 -7.37 18.99 -28.04
C TYR A 11 -7.87 19.62 -26.74
N VAL A 12 -8.47 20.80 -26.93
CA VAL A 12 -9.22 21.59 -25.96
C VAL A 12 -10.34 20.73 -25.37
N LYS A 13 -10.20 20.29 -24.11
CA LYS A 13 -11.35 19.83 -23.31
C LYS A 13 -12.16 21.05 -22.89
N ALA A 14 -13.21 21.34 -23.65
CA ALA A 14 -14.24 22.29 -23.24
C ALA A 14 -14.91 21.78 -21.95
N LYS A 15 -14.66 22.50 -20.86
CA LYS A 15 -15.30 22.33 -19.56
C LYS A 15 -16.69 22.97 -19.64
N LEU A 16 -17.70 22.21 -20.04
CA LEU A 16 -19.11 22.61 -19.90
C LEU A 16 -19.53 22.38 -18.44
N TRP A 17 -19.32 23.41 -17.63
CA TRP A 17 -19.95 23.56 -16.33
C TRP A 17 -21.27 24.32 -16.58
N SER A 18 -22.42 23.67 -16.35
CA SER A 18 -23.70 24.34 -16.20
C SER A 18 -24.25 24.01 -14.80
N PRO A 19 -24.35 25.00 -13.89
CA PRO A 19 -24.97 24.84 -12.60
C PRO A 19 -26.43 25.27 -12.72
N ASN A 20 -27.34 24.32 -12.98
CA ASN A 20 -28.79 24.35 -12.67
C ASN A 20 -29.57 23.48 -13.66
N SER A 21 -29.68 22.19 -13.37
CA SER A 21 -30.82 21.38 -13.81
C SER A 21 -30.93 20.20 -12.85
N GLY A 22 -32.09 20.07 -12.20
CA GLY A 22 -32.40 19.00 -11.26
C GLY A 22 -32.38 17.59 -11.87
N PRO A 23 -32.87 16.58 -11.15
CA PRO A 23 -32.77 15.19 -11.56
C PRO A 23 -33.56 14.97 -12.85
N VAL A 24 -32.87 14.63 -13.94
CA VAL A 24 -33.51 14.23 -15.19
C VAL A 24 -33.99 12.77 -15.03
N PRO A 25 -35.29 12.49 -15.22
CA PRO A 25 -35.84 11.13 -15.10
C PRO A 25 -35.37 10.24 -16.27
N PRO A 26 -35.42 8.90 -16.10
CA PRO A 26 -35.16 7.96 -17.20
C PRO A 26 -36.35 7.95 -18.16
N LEU A 27 -36.14 7.42 -19.36
CA LEU A 27 -37.01 7.41 -20.55
C LEU A 27 -36.67 8.62 -21.44
N ILE A 28 -36.09 8.40 -22.61
CA ILE A 28 -36.82 7.83 -23.73
C ILE A 28 -35.93 6.90 -24.56
N SER A 29 -36.27 5.61 -24.54
CA SER A 29 -35.98 4.67 -25.61
C SER A 29 -37.01 4.92 -26.71
N ILE A 30 -36.69 5.77 -27.70
CA ILE A 30 -37.44 5.81 -28.96
C ILE A 30 -36.66 4.99 -29.97
N SER A 31 -37.26 3.86 -30.28
CA SER A 31 -37.10 3.02 -31.45
C SER A 31 -36.72 3.81 -32.71
N ALA A 32 -35.42 3.95 -32.99
CA ALA A 32 -34.89 4.27 -34.31
C ALA A 32 -34.97 3.06 -35.28
N ALA A 33 -35.86 2.10 -35.01
CA ALA A 33 -35.99 0.84 -35.75
C ALA A 33 -37.09 0.86 -36.83
N ALA A 34 -37.87 1.95 -36.96
CA ALA A 34 -39.07 1.94 -37.80
C ALA A 34 -39.06 2.88 -39.03
N MET A 35 -37.95 3.55 -39.36
CA MET A 35 -37.93 4.51 -40.49
C MET A 35 -36.69 4.47 -41.41
N LEU A 36 -35.91 3.39 -41.42
CA LEU A 36 -34.77 3.29 -42.35
C LEU A 36 -34.65 1.89 -43.01
N PRO A 37 -35.37 1.64 -44.12
CA PRO A 37 -35.04 0.56 -45.03
C PRO A 37 -34.62 1.07 -46.41
N ALA A 38 -33.79 2.13 -46.52
CA ALA A 38 -33.46 2.68 -47.84
C ALA A 38 -32.06 3.27 -48.08
N PHE A 39 -31.13 3.26 -47.12
CA PHE A 39 -29.79 3.84 -47.36
C PHE A 39 -28.67 2.96 -46.81
N PRO A 40 -27.97 2.17 -47.67
CA PRO A 40 -26.84 1.35 -47.25
C PRO A 40 -25.70 2.18 -46.61
N ALA A 41 -25.59 3.46 -46.96
CA ALA A 41 -24.63 4.39 -46.37
C ALA A 41 -24.88 4.66 -44.86
N VAL A 42 -26.14 4.70 -44.41
CA VAL A 42 -26.49 4.96 -43.00
C VAL A 42 -26.24 3.72 -42.13
N GLN A 43 -26.47 2.52 -42.66
CA GLN A 43 -26.09 1.26 -42.00
C GLN A 43 -24.57 1.12 -41.88
N LEU A 44 -23.81 1.48 -42.92
CA LEU A 44 -22.34 1.50 -42.89
C LEU A 44 -21.81 2.50 -41.86
N CYS A 45 -22.34 3.72 -41.80
CA CYS A 45 -21.93 4.70 -40.78
C CYS A 45 -22.28 4.25 -39.36
N ALA A 46 -23.46 3.65 -39.13
CA ALA A 46 -23.84 3.13 -37.82
C ALA A 46 -22.96 1.94 -37.39
N GLN A 47 -22.63 1.03 -38.31
CA GLN A 47 -21.69 -0.07 -38.04
C GLN A 47 -20.27 0.44 -37.79
N HIS A 48 -19.80 1.43 -38.55
CA HIS A 48 -18.48 2.03 -38.33
C HIS A 48 -18.42 2.76 -36.99
N PHE A 49 -19.45 3.53 -36.61
CA PHE A 49 -19.53 4.21 -35.33
C PHE A 49 -19.61 3.23 -34.15
N HIS A 50 -20.37 2.14 -34.30
CA HIS A 50 -20.44 1.09 -33.30
C HIS A 50 -19.09 0.36 -33.16
N LEU A 51 -18.41 0.03 -34.26
CA LEU A 51 -17.07 -0.59 -34.25
C LEU A 51 -16.00 0.35 -33.68
N SER A 52 -16.05 1.66 -33.98
CA SER A 52 -15.15 2.65 -33.38
C SER A 52 -15.41 2.83 -31.88
N SER A 53 -16.66 2.85 -31.44
CA SER A 53 -16.99 2.93 -30.01
C SER A 53 -16.59 1.65 -29.26
N VAL A 54 -16.81 0.47 -29.85
CA VAL A 54 -16.41 -0.82 -29.29
C VAL A 54 -14.88 -0.96 -29.26
N GLY A 55 -14.19 -0.47 -30.31
CA GLY A 55 -12.73 -0.37 -30.37
C GLY A 55 -12.16 0.52 -29.26
N GLN A 56 -12.72 1.72 -29.07
CA GLN A 56 -12.33 2.63 -27.99
C GLN A 56 -12.61 2.06 -26.59
N THR A 57 -13.72 1.35 -26.41
CA THR A 57 -13.99 0.67 -25.12
C THR A 57 -13.06 -0.50 -24.86
N ASN A 58 -12.62 -1.20 -25.91
CA ASN A 58 -11.67 -2.30 -25.77
C ASN A 58 -10.25 -1.79 -25.50
N GLU A 59 -9.79 -0.73 -26.17
CA GLU A 59 -8.52 -0.07 -25.88
C GLU A 59 -8.50 0.48 -24.45
N ALA A 60 -9.55 1.20 -24.04
CA ALA A 60 -9.64 1.71 -22.67
C ALA A 60 -9.67 0.59 -21.60
N ALA A 61 -10.33 -0.54 -21.88
CA ALA A 61 -10.36 -1.68 -20.98
C ALA A 61 -9.01 -2.44 -20.92
N ILE A 62 -8.26 -2.48 -22.02
CA ILE A 62 -6.91 -3.06 -22.07
C ILE A 62 -5.94 -2.17 -21.27
N ASP A 63 -5.99 -0.86 -21.48
CA ASP A 63 -5.16 0.11 -20.77
C ASP A 63 -5.43 0.06 -19.26
N GLN A 64 -6.69 -0.03 -18.86
CA GLN A 64 -7.07 -0.15 -17.44
C GLN A 64 -6.55 -1.45 -16.80
N LYS A 65 -6.58 -2.57 -17.55
CA LYS A 65 -6.02 -3.85 -17.05
C LYS A 65 -4.51 -3.79 -16.91
N ALA A 66 -3.82 -3.19 -17.89
CA ALA A 66 -2.37 -3.02 -17.84
C ALA A 66 -1.94 -2.13 -16.66
N GLU A 67 -2.67 -1.03 -16.41
CA GLU A 67 -2.39 -0.15 -15.28
C GLU A 67 -2.62 -0.84 -13.92
N LEU A 68 -3.69 -1.62 -13.79
CA LEU A 68 -3.96 -2.40 -12.58
C LEU A 68 -2.88 -3.47 -12.32
N ALA A 69 -2.40 -4.14 -13.37
CA ALA A 69 -1.34 -5.12 -13.26
C ALA A 69 -0.02 -4.47 -12.79
N ASN A 70 0.37 -3.35 -13.40
CA ASN A 70 1.57 -2.60 -13.02
C ASN A 70 1.50 -2.10 -11.57
N ARG A 71 0.34 -1.57 -11.14
CA ARG A 71 0.16 -1.16 -9.73
C ARG A 71 0.33 -2.31 -8.75
N ARG A 72 -0.19 -3.50 -9.06
CA ARG A 72 -0.04 -4.70 -8.21
C ARG A 72 1.41 -5.16 -8.13
N GLU A 73 2.15 -5.09 -9.23
CA GLU A 73 3.57 -5.39 -9.25
C GLU A 73 4.34 -4.43 -8.35
N MET A 74 4.10 -3.13 -8.47
CA MET A 74 4.72 -2.10 -7.62
C MET A 74 4.38 -2.27 -6.14
N GLU A 75 3.12 -2.56 -5.81
CA GLU A 75 2.67 -2.84 -4.45
C GLU A 75 3.38 -4.07 -3.86
N THR A 76 3.56 -5.12 -4.67
CA THR A 76 4.26 -6.35 -4.26
C THR A 76 5.74 -6.08 -3.99
N ILE A 77 6.41 -5.39 -4.91
CA ILE A 77 7.84 -5.03 -4.77
C ILE A 77 8.05 -4.16 -3.53
N ALA A 78 7.20 -3.13 -3.34
CA ALA A 78 7.29 -2.24 -2.20
C ALA A 78 7.05 -2.99 -0.87
N THR A 79 6.11 -3.93 -0.85
CA THR A 79 5.83 -4.77 0.33
C THR A 79 7.00 -5.69 0.67
N ILE A 80 7.65 -6.28 -0.35
CA ILE A 80 8.85 -7.09 -0.18
C ILE A 80 10.00 -6.22 0.38
N ALA A 81 10.22 -5.04 -0.21
CA ALA A 81 11.25 -4.10 0.24
C ALA A 81 11.01 -3.66 1.70
N MET A 82 9.76 -3.41 2.08
CA MET A 82 9.35 -3.08 3.44
C MET A 82 9.69 -4.21 4.43
N ASN A 83 9.32 -5.45 4.10
CA ASN A 83 9.64 -6.61 4.94
C ASN A 83 11.15 -6.85 5.05
N ALA A 84 11.89 -6.66 3.96
CA ALA A 84 13.35 -6.74 3.98
C ALA A 84 13.98 -5.64 4.83
N GLY A 85 13.47 -4.40 4.75
CA GLY A 85 13.87 -3.28 5.61
C GLY A 85 13.66 -3.58 7.09
N LEU A 86 12.51 -4.15 7.45
CA LEU A 86 12.23 -4.61 8.81
C LEU A 86 13.21 -5.71 9.26
N ALA A 87 13.52 -6.68 8.39
CA ALA A 87 14.48 -7.73 8.73
C ALA A 87 15.89 -7.17 8.99
N VAL A 88 16.34 -6.21 8.17
CA VAL A 88 17.63 -5.50 8.36
C VAL A 88 17.61 -4.71 9.66
N GLN A 89 16.52 -4.02 9.98
CA GLN A 89 16.36 -3.31 11.25
C GLN A 89 16.44 -4.27 12.45
N ASN A 90 15.66 -5.34 12.44
CA ASN A 90 15.64 -6.33 13.53
C ASN A 90 17.01 -7.01 13.71
N TYR A 91 17.73 -7.27 12.62
CA TYR A 91 19.09 -7.79 12.66
C TYR A 91 20.07 -6.79 13.31
N ALA A 92 20.00 -5.52 12.92
CA ALA A 92 20.80 -4.45 13.50
C ALA A 92 20.51 -4.27 15.00
N GLU A 93 19.24 -4.36 15.41
CA GLU A 93 18.83 -4.32 16.80
C GLU A 93 19.43 -5.49 17.59
N TRP A 94 19.33 -6.71 17.07
CA TRP A 94 19.89 -7.91 17.70
C TRP A 94 21.40 -7.80 17.91
N ARG A 95 22.15 -7.31 16.90
CA ARG A 95 23.62 -7.15 16.97
C ARG A 95 24.05 -5.99 17.87
N GLY A 96 23.39 -4.84 17.78
CA GLY A 96 23.81 -3.64 18.51
C GLY A 96 23.31 -3.56 19.95
N GLY A 97 22.56 -4.56 20.43
CA GLY A 97 22.06 -4.55 21.79
C GLY A 97 20.91 -3.57 21.99
N GLY A 98 20.02 -3.43 20.99
CA GLY A 98 18.78 -2.62 21.01
C GLY A 98 17.83 -2.89 22.20
N PRO A 99 16.59 -2.39 22.18
CA PRO A 99 15.84 -2.08 23.39
C PRO A 99 15.71 -3.27 24.34
N SER A 100 16.12 -3.03 25.59
CA SER A 100 15.97 -3.98 26.68
C SER A 100 14.50 -4.23 26.96
N LEU A 101 14.20 -5.46 27.34
CA LEU A 101 12.88 -5.87 27.80
C LEU A 101 12.42 -4.92 28.92
N PRO A 102 11.21 -4.31 28.84
CA PRO A 102 10.72 -3.41 29.87
C PRO A 102 10.78 -4.09 31.24
N SER A 103 11.32 -3.43 32.27
CA SER A 103 11.58 -4.03 33.59
C SER A 103 10.36 -4.76 34.16
N ARG A 104 9.18 -4.14 34.09
CA ARG A 104 7.91 -4.77 34.54
C ARG A 104 7.56 -6.07 33.86
N ILE A 105 7.95 -6.24 32.59
CA ILE A 105 7.78 -7.50 31.87
C ILE A 105 8.97 -8.41 32.21
N ALA A 106 10.20 -7.88 32.27
CA ALA A 106 11.43 -8.57 32.64
C ALA A 106 11.34 -9.27 34.02
N ASP A 107 10.68 -8.65 34.99
CA ASP A 107 10.50 -9.17 36.35
C ASP A 107 9.49 -10.34 36.40
N GLN A 108 8.65 -10.49 35.37
CA GLN A 108 7.77 -11.65 35.20
C GLN A 108 8.51 -12.87 34.61
N PHE A 109 9.75 -12.69 34.16
CA PHE A 109 10.63 -13.78 33.76
C PHE A 109 11.41 -14.24 34.99
N GLY A 110 11.13 -15.46 35.44
CA GLY A 110 11.83 -16.05 36.59
C GLY A 110 13.34 -16.19 36.37
N PRO A 111 14.10 -16.58 37.42
CA PRO A 111 15.56 -16.56 37.46
C PRO A 111 16.28 -17.48 36.45
N GLY A 112 15.57 -18.24 35.61
CA GLY A 112 16.15 -19.17 34.61
C GLY A 112 16.09 -18.68 33.15
N PHE A 113 15.58 -17.49 32.85
CA PHE A 113 15.42 -17.04 31.46
C PHE A 113 16.61 -16.24 30.93
N SER A 114 17.17 -16.68 29.82
CA SER A 114 18.08 -15.85 29.03
C SER A 114 17.31 -14.73 28.34
N ARG A 115 17.43 -13.51 28.86
CA ARG A 115 16.86 -12.28 28.26
C ARG A 115 17.23 -12.12 26.78
N LYS A 116 18.42 -12.61 26.39
CA LYS A 116 18.91 -12.61 25.02
C LYS A 116 18.11 -13.55 24.11
N SER A 117 17.73 -14.73 24.62
CA SER A 117 16.92 -15.71 23.87
C SER A 117 15.49 -15.20 23.64
N VAL A 118 14.82 -14.73 24.70
CA VAL A 118 13.46 -14.15 24.60
C VAL A 118 13.41 -13.00 23.60
N ARG A 119 14.43 -12.14 23.63
CA ARG A 119 14.55 -11.04 22.69
C ARG A 119 14.72 -11.51 21.24
N PHE A 120 15.57 -12.49 21.00
CA PHE A 120 15.72 -13.05 19.65
C PHE A 120 14.42 -13.67 19.14
N SER A 121 13.73 -14.45 19.98
CA SER A 121 12.40 -15.00 19.67
C SER A 121 11.37 -13.90 19.38
N ALA A 122 11.36 -12.81 20.15
CA ALA A 122 10.44 -11.70 19.92
C ALA A 122 10.69 -11.01 18.57
N LEU A 123 11.95 -10.80 18.19
CA LEU A 123 12.31 -10.22 16.89
C LEU A 123 11.90 -11.14 15.73
N ILE A 124 12.09 -12.46 15.87
CA ILE A 124 11.63 -13.45 14.88
C ILE A 124 10.12 -13.41 14.76
N LEU A 125 9.40 -13.47 15.89
CA LEU A 125 7.93 -13.47 15.90
C LEU A 125 7.38 -12.17 15.31
N ALA A 126 7.98 -11.01 15.60
CA ALA A 126 7.58 -9.75 15.00
C ALA A 126 7.79 -9.74 13.48
N SER A 127 8.96 -10.21 13.02
CA SER A 127 9.28 -10.30 11.59
C SER A 127 8.31 -11.25 10.86
N ALA A 128 8.06 -12.43 11.44
CA ALA A 128 7.14 -13.41 10.90
C ALA A 128 5.69 -12.89 10.89
N PHE A 129 5.26 -12.25 11.96
CA PHE A 129 3.92 -11.66 12.06
C PHE A 129 3.70 -10.60 10.98
N VAL A 130 4.65 -9.67 10.82
CA VAL A 130 4.57 -8.64 9.77
C VAL A 130 4.59 -9.29 8.38
N ALA A 131 5.46 -10.27 8.14
CA ALA A 131 5.50 -10.98 6.86
C ALA A 131 4.18 -11.69 6.54
N ILE A 132 3.56 -12.35 7.52
CA ILE A 132 2.27 -13.03 7.38
C ILE A 132 1.15 -12.03 7.10
N LEU A 133 1.08 -10.91 7.84
CA LEU A 133 0.06 -9.88 7.60
C LEU A 133 0.23 -9.25 6.21
N SER A 134 1.45 -8.91 5.83
CA SER A 134 1.77 -8.37 4.50
C SER A 134 1.40 -9.34 3.38
N ALA A 135 1.75 -10.63 3.53
CA ALA A 135 1.39 -11.67 2.57
C ALA A 135 -0.12 -11.88 2.49
N GLY A 136 -0.82 -11.88 3.63
CA GLY A 136 -2.28 -11.90 3.68
C GLY A 136 -2.90 -10.69 2.98
N GLY A 137 -2.33 -9.51 3.18
CA GLY A 137 -2.72 -8.27 2.49
C GLY A 137 -2.67 -8.42 0.96
N LEU A 138 -1.59 -8.99 0.44
CA LEU A 138 -1.42 -9.23 -1.00
C LEU A 138 -2.35 -10.33 -1.53
N ILE A 139 -2.41 -11.49 -0.85
CA ILE A 139 -3.20 -12.65 -1.29
C ILE A 139 -4.70 -12.33 -1.31
N PHE A 140 -5.20 -11.64 -0.29
CA PHE A 140 -6.62 -11.29 -0.17
C PHE A 140 -6.95 -9.92 -0.77
N ASN A 141 -6.00 -9.26 -1.44
CA ASN A 141 -6.16 -7.92 -2.00
C ASN A 141 -6.67 -6.89 -0.97
N ALA A 142 -6.24 -7.05 0.28
CA ALA A 142 -6.60 -6.23 1.42
C ALA A 142 -5.56 -5.11 1.60
N GLY A 143 -5.53 -4.15 0.67
CA GLY A 143 -4.56 -3.04 0.71
C GLY A 143 -4.60 -2.21 1.99
N TRP A 144 -5.74 -2.17 2.69
CA TRP A 144 -5.84 -1.56 4.01
C TRP A 144 -4.94 -2.23 5.06
N LEU A 145 -4.72 -3.55 4.97
CA LEU A 145 -3.89 -4.29 5.90
C LEU A 145 -2.41 -3.93 5.71
N ILE A 146 -1.97 -3.85 4.44
CA ILE A 146 -0.62 -3.39 4.09
C ILE A 146 -0.42 -1.95 4.58
N ALA A 147 -1.41 -1.07 4.39
CA ALA A 147 -1.35 0.30 4.88
C ALA A 147 -1.21 0.39 6.42
N ILE A 148 -1.93 -0.43 7.18
CA ILE A 148 -1.79 -0.51 8.65
C ILE A 148 -0.37 -0.95 9.03
N VAL A 149 0.17 -1.97 8.36
CA VAL A 149 1.53 -2.44 8.61
C VAL A 149 2.55 -1.35 8.28
N SER A 150 2.46 -0.72 7.11
CA SER A 150 3.37 0.34 6.68
C SER A 150 3.37 1.51 7.65
N THR A 151 2.20 1.99 8.07
CA THR A 151 2.08 3.10 9.03
C THR A 151 2.60 2.73 10.42
N ALA A 152 2.41 1.49 10.88
CA ALA A 152 2.99 0.98 12.11
C ALA A 152 4.54 0.97 12.06
N LEU A 153 5.12 0.55 10.94
CA LEU A 153 6.57 0.52 10.75
C LEU A 153 7.16 1.93 10.68
N ILE A 154 6.52 2.85 9.97
CA ILE A 154 6.94 4.26 9.92
C ILE A 154 6.93 4.85 11.34
N ALA A 155 5.85 4.64 12.11
CA ALA A 155 5.77 5.13 13.48
C ALA A 155 6.83 4.51 14.38
N ASN A 156 7.17 3.24 14.20
CA ASN A 156 8.28 2.60 14.90
C ASN A 156 9.62 3.30 14.60
N ALA A 157 9.93 3.55 13.32
CA ALA A 157 11.16 4.24 12.92
C ALA A 157 11.23 5.67 13.50
N VAL A 158 10.13 6.41 13.43
CA VAL A 158 10.03 7.77 14.01
C VAL A 158 10.22 7.75 15.53
N SER A 159 9.62 6.78 16.22
CA SER A 159 9.78 6.63 17.67
C SER A 159 11.24 6.35 18.05
N GLN A 160 11.92 5.50 17.29
CA GLN A 160 13.35 5.23 17.50
C GLN A 160 14.24 6.43 17.23
N LEU A 161 13.89 7.23 16.21
CA LEU A 161 14.59 8.49 15.93
C LEU A 161 14.40 9.49 17.08
N ALA A 162 13.17 9.65 17.58
CA ALA A 162 12.87 10.53 18.71
C ALA A 162 13.61 10.10 19.98
N VAL A 163 13.63 8.80 20.29
CA VAL A 163 14.40 8.25 21.41
C VAL A 163 15.89 8.48 21.21
N SER A 164 16.42 8.24 20.01
CA SER A 164 17.84 8.48 19.71
C SER A 164 18.23 9.95 19.87
N ALA A 165 17.36 10.86 19.45
CA ALA A 165 17.54 12.30 19.63
C ALA A 165 17.51 12.69 21.12
N PHE A 166 16.54 12.17 21.88
CA PHE A 166 16.40 12.46 23.31
C PHE A 166 17.62 12.01 24.13
N TYR A 167 18.11 10.79 23.87
CA TYR A 167 19.29 10.25 24.54
C TYR A 167 20.62 10.66 23.89
N ARG A 168 20.59 11.51 22.84
CA ARG A 168 21.76 11.93 22.05
C ARG A 168 22.68 10.78 21.62
N LYS A 169 22.08 9.62 21.37
CA LYS A 169 22.78 8.39 21.00
C LYS A 169 21.92 7.63 20.01
N ILE A 170 22.49 7.34 18.84
CA ILE A 170 21.81 6.55 17.81
C ILE A 170 21.61 5.13 18.35
N GLN A 171 20.35 4.75 18.54
CA GLN A 171 20.00 3.41 18.96
C GLN A 171 20.26 2.42 17.81
N PRO A 172 20.67 1.18 18.12
CA PRO A 172 20.74 0.11 17.13
C PRO A 172 19.41 -0.04 16.39
N GLY A 173 19.46 -0.16 15.06
CA GLY A 173 18.25 -0.28 14.23
C GLY A 173 17.64 1.05 13.79
N THR A 174 17.96 2.18 14.42
CA THR A 174 17.39 3.48 14.02
C THR A 174 17.82 3.90 12.61
N ALA A 175 19.11 3.73 12.28
CA ALA A 175 19.63 4.08 10.97
C ALA A 175 18.99 3.23 9.86
N SER A 176 18.95 1.90 10.01
CA SER A 176 18.30 1.01 9.04
C SER A 176 16.78 1.22 9.00
N GLY A 177 16.15 1.52 10.14
CA GLY A 177 14.74 1.85 10.22
C GLY A 177 14.39 3.11 9.43
N ILE A 178 15.18 4.18 9.55
CA ILE A 178 14.93 5.46 8.86
C ILE A 178 15.38 5.43 7.40
N LEU A 179 16.50 4.77 7.08
CA LEU A 179 17.08 4.80 5.73
C LEU A 179 16.52 3.72 4.80
N VAL A 180 16.03 2.61 5.35
CA VAL A 180 15.59 1.46 4.53
C VAL A 180 14.13 1.14 4.79
N MET A 181 13.73 0.89 6.04
CA MET A 181 12.39 0.43 6.37
C MET A 181 11.33 1.51 6.16
N ALA A 182 11.53 2.74 6.66
CA ALA A 182 10.53 3.80 6.55
C ALA A 182 10.28 4.25 5.10
N PRO A 183 11.30 4.42 4.23
CA PRO A 183 11.07 4.76 2.83
C PRO A 183 10.35 3.65 2.06
N SER A 184 10.72 2.39 2.28
CA SER A 184 10.03 1.26 1.65
C SER A 184 8.59 1.09 2.16
N ALA A 185 8.34 1.31 3.45
CA ALA A 185 7.00 1.36 4.01
C ALA A 185 6.17 2.52 3.44
N ALA A 186 6.77 3.71 3.27
CA ALA A 186 6.10 4.87 2.68
C ALA A 186 5.75 4.62 1.20
N TRP A 187 6.64 3.94 0.47
CA TRP A 187 6.39 3.52 -0.90
C TRP A 187 5.29 2.44 -0.99
N ALA A 188 5.27 1.46 -0.09
CA ALA A 188 4.21 0.47 -0.02
C ALA A 188 2.86 1.15 0.23
N LEU A 189 2.82 2.11 1.17
CA LEU A 189 1.64 2.89 1.52
C LEU A 189 1.13 3.77 0.37
N SER A 190 2.02 4.38 -0.42
CA SER A 190 1.62 5.20 -1.57
C SER A 190 1.14 4.36 -2.76
N SER A 191 1.59 3.11 -2.84
CA SER A 191 1.22 2.18 -3.91
C SER A 191 -0.08 1.43 -3.61
N THR A 192 -0.55 1.43 -2.35
CA THR A 192 -1.75 0.68 -1.96
C THR A 192 -3.04 1.47 -2.20
N ASN A 193 -4.04 0.80 -2.77
CA ASN A 193 -5.39 1.33 -2.82
C ASN A 193 -6.11 1.07 -1.49
N ASN A 194 -6.02 2.05 -0.59
CA ASN A 194 -6.57 2.00 0.76
C ASN A 194 -8.02 2.55 0.77
N GLN A 195 -9.00 1.69 1.05
CA GLN A 195 -10.42 2.08 1.18
C GLN A 195 -10.79 2.69 2.53
N LEU A 196 -9.93 2.55 3.55
CA LEU A 196 -10.14 3.05 4.91
C LEU A 196 -9.69 4.52 5.09
N GLY A 197 -9.16 5.15 4.04
CA GLY A 197 -8.81 6.56 4.01
C GLY A 197 -7.81 6.94 5.10
N TRP A 198 -8.17 7.92 5.93
CA TRP A 198 -7.30 8.45 6.98
C TRP A 198 -7.18 7.52 8.21
N LEU A 199 -8.09 6.55 8.37
CA LEU A 199 -8.17 5.70 9.57
C LEU A 199 -6.92 4.82 9.74
N VAL A 200 -6.34 4.34 8.64
CA VAL A 200 -5.14 3.48 8.67
C VAL A 200 -3.91 4.19 9.24
N TYR A 201 -3.80 5.51 9.07
CA TYR A 201 -2.69 6.29 9.64
C TYR A 201 -2.73 6.35 11.18
N PHE A 202 -3.90 6.13 11.79
CA PHE A 202 -4.06 6.04 13.24
C PHE A 202 -4.00 4.58 13.73
N LEU A 203 -4.61 3.65 12.99
CA LEU A 203 -4.68 2.25 13.38
C LEU A 203 -3.31 1.58 13.44
N GLY A 204 -2.43 1.80 12.46
CA GLY A 204 -1.09 1.20 12.47
C GLY A 204 -0.30 1.54 13.74
N PRO A 205 -0.08 2.82 14.05
CA PRO A 205 0.58 3.24 15.28
C PRO A 205 -0.14 2.77 16.55
N ALA A 206 -1.48 2.88 16.60
CA ALA A 206 -2.25 2.50 17.79
C ALA A 206 -2.15 1.00 18.09
N LEU A 207 -2.14 0.14 17.06
CA LEU A 207 -2.06 -1.31 17.22
C LEU A 207 -0.63 -1.80 17.44
N SER A 208 0.39 -1.00 17.10
CA SER A 208 1.80 -1.39 17.21
C SER A 208 2.21 -1.76 18.64
N VAL A 209 1.83 -0.95 19.63
CA VAL A 209 2.21 -1.14 21.04
C VAL A 209 1.54 -2.39 21.65
N PRO A 210 0.21 -2.57 21.56
CA PRO A 210 -0.43 -3.82 22.02
C PRO A 210 0.13 -5.06 21.32
N THR A 211 0.36 -4.99 20.01
CA THR A 211 0.92 -6.10 19.24
C THR A 211 2.31 -6.48 19.73
N LEU A 212 3.19 -5.50 19.93
CA LEU A 212 4.52 -5.74 20.48
C LEU A 212 4.44 -6.40 21.87
N VAL A 213 3.57 -5.92 22.76
CA VAL A 213 3.38 -6.54 24.09
C VAL A 213 2.94 -8.00 23.96
N LEU A 214 1.98 -8.31 23.09
CA LEU A 214 1.53 -9.67 22.84
C LEU A 214 2.64 -10.56 22.27
N LEU A 215 3.46 -10.03 21.35
CA LEU A 215 4.60 -10.75 20.78
C LEU A 215 5.69 -11.05 21.82
N TRP A 216 5.95 -10.11 22.73
CA TRP A 216 6.84 -10.34 23.88
C TRP A 216 6.31 -11.44 24.81
N LEU A 217 5.01 -11.43 25.09
CA LEU A 217 4.35 -12.48 25.88
C LEU A 217 4.33 -13.84 25.16
N ALA A 218 4.21 -13.85 23.84
CA ALA A 218 4.30 -15.07 23.03
C ALA A 218 5.73 -15.62 22.98
N ALA A 219 6.73 -14.75 22.81
CA ALA A 219 8.15 -15.11 22.83
C ALA A 219 8.56 -15.82 24.12
N ARG A 220 7.93 -15.47 25.26
CA ARG A 220 8.10 -16.18 26.54
C ARG A 220 7.78 -17.67 26.44
N ARG A 221 6.75 -18.05 25.68
CA ARG A 221 6.33 -19.46 25.55
C ARG A 221 7.28 -20.24 24.64
N VAL A 222 7.87 -19.58 23.66
CA VAL A 222 8.79 -20.18 22.68
C VAL A 222 10.20 -20.35 23.24
N ALA A 223 10.63 -19.44 24.13
CA ALA A 223 11.97 -19.46 24.73
C ALA A 223 12.07 -20.31 26.02
N ARG A 224 10.99 -21.03 26.39
CA ARG A 224 10.97 -22.05 27.46
C ARG A 224 11.42 -23.38 26.91
#